data_AF-A0A126ZBS7-F1
#
_entry.id   AF-A0A126ZBS7-F1
#
_cell.length_a   1.000
_cell.length_b   1.000
_cell.length_c   1.000
_cell.angle_alpha   90.00
_cell.angle_beta   90.00
_cell.angle_gamma   90.00
#
_symmetry.space_group_name_H-M   'P 1'
#
loop_
_entity.id
_entity.type
_entity.pdbx_description
1 polymer ?
#
loop_
_entity_poly.entity_id
_entity_poly.type
_entity_poly.pdbx_seq_one_letter_code
_entity_poly.pdbx_strand_id
1 'polypeptide(L)'
;MALVVCSECGKQVSTLAASCPSCGAPVAGAAASDRQAPLVNAGVLGKAVVAIGAWLVVPWVVRLLAFLAGIAMLIVMFRSAR
;
A
#
# COMPACT_ATOMS: atom_id res chain seq x y z
N MET A 1 11.99 16.79 24.05
CA MET A 1 13.24 16.77 23.26
C MET A 1 14.02 15.56 23.73
N ALA A 2 14.35 14.60 22.86
CA ALA A 2 15.04 13.37 23.26
C ALA A 2 16.56 13.56 23.17
N LEU A 3 17.26 13.30 24.27
CA LEU A 3 18.71 13.13 24.28
C LEU A 3 19.00 11.66 24.03
N VAL A 4 19.85 11.35 23.06
CA VAL A 4 20.32 9.99 22.77
C VAL A 4 21.75 9.84 23.24
N VAL A 5 22.09 8.65 23.74
CA VAL A 5 23.48 8.35 24.11
C VAL A 5 24.25 8.03 22.83
N CYS A 6 25.36 8.73 22.61
CA CYS A 6 26.27 8.43 21.51
C CYS A 6 26.89 7.04 21.70
N SER A 7 26.78 6.16 20.71
CA SER A 7 27.32 4.79 20.76
C SER A 7 28.83 4.73 20.91
N GLU A 8 29.55 5.77 20.43
CA GLU A 8 31.01 5.81 20.42
C GLU A 8 31.58 6.34 21.74
N CYS A 9 31.03 7.45 22.26
CA CYS A 9 31.62 8.13 23.41
C CYS A 9 30.77 8.06 24.70
N GLY A 10 29.60 7.44 24.64
CA GLY A 10 28.70 7.29 25.79
C GLY A 10 28.11 8.60 26.33
N LYS A 11 28.32 9.74 25.65
CA LYS A 11 27.78 11.03 26.07
C LYS A 11 26.38 11.25 25.53
N GLN A 12 25.56 11.97 26.28
CA GLN A 12 24.22 12.38 25.86
C GLN A 12 24.32 13.50 24.82
N VAL A 13 23.70 13.29 23.66
CA VAL A 13 23.66 14.22 22.54
C VAL A 13 22.22 14.41 22.07
N SER A 14 21.92 15.58 21.52
CA SER A 14 20.60 15.86 20.97
C SER A 14 20.34 15.01 19.72
N THR A 15 19.14 14.46 19.57
CA THR A 15 18.72 13.75 18.34
C THR A 15 18.73 14.63 17.09
N LEU A 16 18.79 15.95 17.25
CA LEU A 16 18.85 16.94 16.17
C LEU A 16 20.29 17.24 15.71
N ALA A 17 21.30 16.80 16.45
CA ALA A 17 22.70 17.05 16.09
C ALA A 17 23.09 16.11 14.92
N ALA A 18 23.67 16.67 13.85
CA ALA A 18 24.17 15.87 12.72
C ALA A 18 25.35 14.98 13.12
N SER A 19 26.18 15.48 14.05
CA SER A 19 27.32 14.76 14.62
C SER A 19 27.44 15.05 16.11
N CYS A 20 28.02 14.11 16.85
CA CYS A 20 28.26 14.23 18.27
C CYS A 20 29.35 15.27 18.49
N PRO A 21 29.09 16.39 19.21
CA PRO A 21 30.10 17.43 19.43
C PRO A 21 31.28 16.96 20.28
N SER A 22 31.15 15.83 21.00
CA SER A 22 32.22 15.33 21.87
C SER A 22 33.19 14.37 21.18
N CYS A 23 32.77 13.67 20.11
CA CYS A 23 33.62 12.68 19.43
C CYS A 23 33.60 12.78 17.90
N GLY A 24 32.75 13.64 17.33
CA GLY A 24 32.61 13.81 15.88
C GLY A 24 31.80 12.72 15.17
N ALA A 25 31.42 11.63 15.87
CA ALA A 25 30.67 10.54 15.27
C ALA A 25 29.27 11.00 14.79
N PRO A 26 28.80 10.54 13.63
CA PRO A 26 27.46 10.89 13.14
C PRO A 26 26.39 10.34 14.10
N VAL A 27 25.47 11.20 14.55
CA VAL A 27 24.40 10.76 15.45
C VAL A 27 23.30 10.14 14.59
N ALA A 28 23.04 8.85 14.78
CA ALA A 28 22.06 8.06 14.03
C ALA A 28 20.59 8.54 14.16
N GLY A 29 20.34 9.68 14.80
CA GLY A 29 19.04 10.31 14.99
C GLY A 29 18.51 11.10 13.76
N ALA A 30 19.38 11.45 12.80
CA ALA A 30 18.95 12.04 11.53
C ALA A 30 18.47 10.98 10.51
N ALA A 31 18.67 9.69 10.80
CA ALA A 31 18.25 8.57 9.95
C ALA A 31 17.08 7.79 10.54
N ALA A 32 16.25 8.42 11.38
CA ALA A 32 14.93 7.89 11.77
C ALA A 32 13.90 7.95 10.61
N SER A 33 14.36 7.70 9.38
CA SER A 33 13.54 7.39 8.22
C SER A 33 14.00 6.09 7.56
N ASP A 34 14.57 5.17 8.33
CA ASP A 34 14.83 3.79 7.92
C ASP A 34 13.88 2.81 8.63
N ARG A 35 12.57 3.07 8.54
CA ARG A 35 11.51 2.09 8.83
C ARG A 35 10.31 2.17 7.88
N GLN A 36 10.50 2.72 6.70
CA GLN A 36 9.57 2.51 5.59
C GLN A 36 10.31 2.61 4.26
N ALA A 37 11.39 1.84 4.11
CA ALA A 37 11.73 1.33 2.80
C ALA A 37 10.68 0.25 2.48
N PRO A 38 9.76 0.47 1.53
CA PRO A 38 8.84 -0.57 1.15
C PRO A 38 9.69 -1.65 0.44
N LEU A 39 9.94 -2.75 1.14
CA LEU A 39 10.46 -4.02 0.59
C LEU A 39 9.55 -4.62 -0.51
N VAL A 40 8.44 -3.95 -0.80
CA VAL A 40 7.54 -4.24 -1.92
C VAL A 40 7.50 -3.04 -2.84
N ASN A 41 7.92 -3.26 -4.08
CA ASN A 41 7.87 -2.26 -5.14
C ASN A 41 6.41 -1.77 -5.28
N ALA A 42 6.11 -0.56 -4.82
CA ALA A 42 4.74 -0.04 -4.70
C ALA A 42 3.98 -0.10 -6.04
N GLY A 43 4.71 0.00 -7.16
CA GLY A 43 4.15 -0.17 -8.50
C GLY A 43 3.66 -1.59 -8.82
N VAL A 44 4.32 -2.63 -8.28
CA VAL A 44 3.94 -4.04 -8.52
C VAL A 44 2.77 -4.45 -7.63
N LEU A 45 2.76 -4.00 -6.37
CA LEU A 45 1.67 -4.30 -5.44
C LEU A 45 0.35 -3.68 -5.93
N GLY A 46 0.38 -2.43 -6.42
CA GLY A 46 -0.79 -1.80 -7.01
C GLY A 46 -1.35 -2.56 -8.23
N LYS A 47 -0.46 -2.99 -9.15
CA LYS A 47 -0.87 -3.76 -10.34
C LYS A 47 -1.41 -5.15 -10.00
N ALA A 48 -0.83 -5.83 -9.02
CA ALA A 48 -1.28 -7.16 -8.59
C ALA A 48 -2.68 -7.11 -7.96
N VAL A 49 -2.95 -6.10 -7.12
CA VAL A 49 -4.27 -5.92 -6.50
C VAL A 49 -5.36 -5.68 -7.54
N VAL A 50 -5.10 -4.84 -8.55
CA VAL A 50 -6.05 -4.57 -9.63
C VAL A 50 -6.27 -5.81 -10.50
N ALA A 51 -5.21 -6.54 -10.85
CA ALA A 51 -5.32 -7.75 -11.66
C ALA A 51 -6.13 -8.84 -10.95
N ILE A 52 -5.86 -9.09 -9.67
CA ILE A 52 -6.59 -10.09 -8.87
C ILE A 52 -8.04 -9.65 -8.65
N GLY A 53 -8.26 -8.38 -8.30
CA GLY A 53 -9.60 -7.82 -8.13
C GLY A 53 -10.44 -7.93 -9.39
N ALA A 54 -9.89 -7.53 -10.54
CA ALA A 54 -10.56 -7.65 -11.83
C ALA A 54 -10.84 -9.13 -12.16
N TRP A 55 -9.88 -10.03 -11.98
CA TRP A 55 -10.04 -11.44 -12.32
C TRP A 55 -11.11 -12.15 -11.48
N LEU A 56 -11.30 -11.79 -10.21
CA LEU A 56 -12.39 -12.34 -9.38
C LEU A 56 -13.76 -11.71 -9.70
N VAL A 57 -13.81 -10.42 -9.98
CA VAL A 57 -15.07 -9.69 -10.16
C VAL A 57 -15.64 -9.87 -11.56
N VAL A 58 -14.78 -9.91 -12.60
CA VAL A 58 -15.18 -10.09 -13.99
C VAL A 58 -16.08 -11.31 -14.24
N PRO A 59 -15.78 -12.54 -13.76
CA PRO A 59 -16.65 -13.69 -14.00
C PRO A 59 -18.01 -13.57 -13.32
N TRP A 60 -18.08 -12.97 -12.13
CA TRP A 60 -19.36 -12.70 -11.47
C TRP A 60 -20.19 -11.66 -12.22
N VAL A 61 -19.57 -10.57 -12.68
CA VAL A 61 -20.22 -9.52 -13.46
C VAL A 61 -20.74 -10.06 -14.79
N VAL A 62 -19.95 -10.84 -15.53
CA VAL A 62 -20.37 -11.46 -16.79
C VAL A 62 -21.55 -12.40 -16.57
N ARG A 63 -21.52 -13.21 -15.51
CA ARG A 63 -22.60 -14.14 -15.19
C ARG A 63 -23.89 -13.41 -14.80
N LEU A 64 -23.79 -12.30 -14.06
CA LEU A 64 -24.92 -11.43 -13.71
C LEU A 64 -25.52 -10.76 -14.95
N LEU A 65 -24.68 -10.20 -15.82
CA LEU A 65 -25.11 -9.55 -17.06
C LEU A 65 -25.80 -10.53 -18.01
N ALA A 66 -25.25 -11.74 -18.19
CA ALA A 66 -25.86 -12.76 -19.03
C ALA A 66 -27.24 -13.19 -18.49
N PHE A 67 -27.36 -13.34 -17.17
CA PHE A 67 -28.62 -13.71 -16.54
C PHE A 67 -29.69 -12.61 -16.69
N LEU A 68 -29.31 -11.35 -16.47
CA LEU A 68 -30.19 -10.20 -16.67
C LEU A 68 -30.64 -10.04 -18.14
N ALA A 69 -29.73 -10.24 -19.09
CA ALA A 69 -30.06 -10.22 -20.52
C ALA A 69 -31.04 -11.33 -20.90
N GLY A 70 -30.86 -12.55 -20.37
CA GLY A 70 -31.78 -13.67 -20.59
C GLY A 70 -33.19 -13.40 -20.03
N ILE A 71 -33.27 -12.84 -18.80
CA ILE A 71 -34.54 -12.43 -18.20
C ILE A 71 -35.21 -11.34 -19.03
N ALA A 72 -34.47 -10.31 -19.44
CA ALA A 72 -35.01 -9.23 -20.26
C ALA A 72 -35.57 -9.76 -21.60
N MET A 73 -34.84 -10.67 -22.26
CA MET A 73 -35.29 -11.29 -23.51
C MET A 73 -36.57 -12.11 -23.31
N LEU A 74 -36.67 -12.89 -22.22
CA LEU A 74 -37.90 -13.61 -21.86
C LEU A 74 -39.06 -12.64 -21.64
N ILE A 75 -38.85 -11.57 -20.87
CA ILE A 75 -39.89 -10.55 -20.62
C ILE A 75 -40.37 -9.94 -21.93
N VAL A 76 -39.45 -9.58 -22.85
CA VAL A 76 -39.81 -9.05 -24.17
C VAL A 76 -40.62 -10.09 -24.95
N MET A 77 -40.20 -11.35 -24.97
CA MET A 77 -40.90 -12.43 -25.67
C MET A 77 -42.32 -12.65 -25.12
N PHE A 78 -42.47 -12.62 -23.79
CA PHE A 78 -43.77 -12.74 -23.12
C PHE A 78 -44.66 -11.52 -23.29
N ARG A 79 -44.09 -10.33 -23.50
CA ARG A 79 -44.82 -9.11 -23.85
C ARG A 79 -45.20 -9.07 -25.33
N SER A 80 -44.43 -9.70 -26.21
CA SER A 80 -44.76 -9.79 -27.64
C SER A 80 -45.75 -10.92 -27.95
N ALA A 81 -45.79 -11.97 -27.12
CA ALA A 81 -46.69 -13.10 -27.28
C ALA A 81 -48.07 -12.92 -26.62
N ARG A 82 -48.30 -11.81 -25.91
CA ARG A 82 -49.53 -11.46 -25.21
C ARG A 82 -50.14 -10.22 -25.85
#